data_AF-A0A5M9JEB4-F1
#
_entry.id   AF-A0A5M9JEB4-F1
#
_cell.length_a   1.000
_cell.length_b   1.000
_cell.length_c   1.000
_cell.angle_alpha   90.00
_cell.angle_beta   90.00
_cell.angle_gamma   90.00
#
_symmetry.space_group_name_H-M   'P 1'
#
loop_
_entity.id
_entity.type
_entity.pdbx_description
1 polymer ?
#
loop_
_entity_poly.entity_id
_entity_poly.type
_entity_poly.pdbx_seq_one_letter_code
_entity_poly.pdbx_strand_id
1 'polypeptide(L)'
;MATTMASQKCADRLYHNTRRARGGQDMEANEDEAMESFVQADFMGHPGVCGSNSAGAIGVMAVKKTQYGYFLHFAHNTDSFALASYASNEKDAKCVMSRLGDHGNVVRGGRKIRTDKD
;
A
#
# COMPACT_ATOMS: atom_id res chain seq x y z
N MET A 1 -9.76 -1.42 -17.47
CA MET A 1 -8.32 -1.21 -17.21
C MET A 1 -8.06 -0.21 -16.06
N ALA A 2 -8.88 -0.17 -15.00
CA ALA A 2 -8.66 0.75 -13.87
C ALA A 2 -7.69 0.19 -12.82
N THR A 3 -7.73 -1.13 -12.57
CA THR A 3 -6.90 -1.81 -11.57
C THR A 3 -5.43 -1.91 -11.98
N THR A 4 -5.12 -2.14 -13.27
CA THR A 4 -3.75 -2.15 -13.78
C THR A 4 -3.05 -0.80 -13.63
N MET A 5 -3.78 0.29 -13.89
CA MET A 5 -3.28 1.66 -13.69
C MET A 5 -3.06 1.96 -12.20
N ALA A 6 -3.95 1.46 -11.33
CA ALA A 6 -3.80 1.61 -9.88
C ALA A 6 -2.54 0.90 -9.36
N SER A 7 -2.26 -0.34 -9.79
CA SER A 7 -1.04 -1.04 -9.38
C SER A 7 0.24 -0.33 -9.81
N GLN A 8 0.27 0.21 -11.04
CA GLN A 8 1.41 0.97 -11.52
C GLN A 8 1.59 2.25 -10.70
N LYS A 9 0.52 3.03 -10.49
CA LYS A 9 0.60 4.27 -9.72
C LYS A 9 1.04 4.05 -8.27
N CYS A 10 0.61 2.96 -7.64
CA CYS A 10 1.08 2.55 -6.32
C CYS A 10 2.59 2.28 -6.32
N ALA A 11 3.09 1.54 -7.32
CA ALA A 11 4.51 1.23 -7.44
C ALA A 11 5.34 2.49 -7.67
N ASP A 12 4.90 3.40 -8.55
CA ASP A 12 5.59 4.66 -8.85
C ASP A 12 5.76 5.51 -7.58
N ARG A 13 4.69 5.64 -6.79
CA ARG A 13 4.74 6.40 -5.53
C ARG A 13 5.67 5.79 -4.50
N LEU A 14 5.61 4.47 -4.34
CA LEU A 14 6.45 3.77 -3.36
C LEU A 14 7.93 3.75 -3.78
N TYR A 15 8.19 3.71 -5.09
CA TYR A 15 9.54 3.77 -5.64
C TYR A 15 10.16 5.17 -5.46
N HIS A 16 9.42 6.21 -5.82
CA HIS A 16 9.87 7.60 -5.73
C HIS A 16 9.65 8.26 -4.36
N ASN A 17 8.99 7.57 -3.43
CA ASN A 17 8.65 8.10 -2.12
C ASN A 17 7.88 9.43 -2.25
N THR A 18 6.77 9.40 -2.99
CA THR A 18 5.95 10.57 -3.26
C THR A 18 4.49 10.39 -2.87
N ARG A 19 3.85 11.51 -2.52
CA ARG A 19 2.42 11.63 -2.24
C ARG A 19 1.77 12.75 -3.05
N ARG A 20 0.44 12.74 -3.16
CA ARG A 20 -0.33 13.83 -3.77
C ARG A 20 -0.47 14.95 -2.77
N ALA A 21 -0.11 16.14 -3.18
CA ALA A 21 -0.44 17.37 -2.48
C ALA A 21 -1.80 17.91 -2.91
N ARG A 22 -2.28 18.90 -2.16
CA ARG A 22 -3.40 19.74 -2.63
C ARG A 22 -2.99 20.41 -3.94
N GLY A 23 -3.89 20.44 -4.92
CA GLY A 23 -3.61 20.96 -6.26
C GLY A 23 -2.99 19.95 -7.23
N GLY A 24 -2.80 18.69 -6.83
CA GLY A 24 -2.41 17.61 -7.75
C GLY A 24 -0.92 17.56 -8.07
N GLN A 25 -0.07 18.29 -7.35
CA GLN A 25 1.38 18.13 -7.43
C GLN A 25 1.84 16.93 -6.61
N ASP A 26 2.94 16.31 -7.00
CA ASP A 26 3.58 15.25 -6.22
C ASP A 26 4.60 15.90 -5.27
N MET A 27 4.60 15.47 -4.00
CA MET A 27 5.51 15.92 -2.95
C MET A 27 6.25 14.73 -2.34
N GLU A 28 7.43 14.98 -1.79
CA GLU A 28 8.19 13.98 -1.04
C GLU A 28 7.36 13.45 0.16
N ALA A 29 7.51 12.16 0.41
CA ALA A 29 6.76 11.41 1.39
C ALA A 29 7.59 10.24 1.93
N ASN A 30 7.30 9.76 3.12
CA ASN A 30 7.74 8.42 3.52
C ASN A 30 6.84 7.34 2.88
N GLU A 31 7.24 6.06 3.00
CA GLU A 31 6.49 4.95 2.41
C GLU A 31 5.05 4.85 2.94
N ASP A 32 4.81 5.12 4.22
CA ASP A 32 3.47 5.04 4.81
C ASP A 32 2.54 6.15 4.29
N GLU A 33 3.07 7.36 4.10
CA GLU A 33 2.37 8.48 3.48
C GLU A 33 2.10 8.24 2.00
N ALA A 34 3.06 7.65 1.28
CA ALA A 34 2.92 7.28 -0.12
C ALA A 34 1.78 6.25 -0.30
N MET A 35 1.74 5.23 0.56
CA MET A 35 0.70 4.20 0.56
C MET A 35 -0.68 4.77 0.95
N GLU A 36 -0.76 5.64 1.95
CA GLU A 36 -2.02 6.33 2.31
C GLU A 36 -2.54 7.15 1.13
N SER A 37 -1.66 7.95 0.55
CA SER A 37 -2.02 8.88 -0.51
C SER A 37 -2.38 8.16 -1.81
N PHE A 38 -1.81 6.98 -2.06
CA PHE A 38 -2.29 6.11 -3.14
C PHE A 38 -3.76 5.74 -2.92
N VAL A 39 -4.11 5.20 -1.75
CA VAL A 39 -5.50 4.78 -1.46
C VAL A 39 -6.46 5.97 -1.56
N GLN A 40 -6.16 7.07 -0.89
CA GLN A 40 -7.09 8.21 -0.79
C GLN A 40 -7.12 9.06 -2.06
N ALA A 41 -5.96 9.45 -2.58
CA ALA A 41 -5.89 10.45 -3.65
C ALA A 41 -5.89 9.83 -5.05
N ASP A 42 -5.17 8.73 -5.27
CA ASP A 42 -5.15 8.13 -6.61
C ASP A 42 -6.34 7.21 -6.83
N PHE A 43 -6.59 6.26 -5.92
CA PHE A 43 -7.60 5.25 -6.16
C PHE A 43 -9.00 5.79 -5.87
N MET A 44 -9.27 6.24 -4.64
CA MET A 44 -10.59 6.75 -4.28
C MET A 44 -10.93 8.08 -4.98
N GLY A 45 -9.90 8.88 -5.31
CA GLY A 45 -10.04 10.11 -6.10
C GLY A 45 -10.11 9.90 -7.61
N HIS A 46 -9.93 8.67 -8.11
CA HIS A 46 -9.99 8.41 -9.56
C HIS A 46 -11.40 8.66 -10.10
N PRO A 47 -11.60 9.33 -11.26
CA PRO A 47 -12.92 9.58 -11.84
C PRO A 47 -13.78 8.33 -12.06
N GLY A 48 -13.13 7.20 -12.34
CA GLY A 48 -13.81 5.90 -12.49
C GLY A 48 -14.15 5.18 -11.18
N VAL A 49 -13.81 5.75 -10.03
CA VAL A 49 -14.05 5.17 -8.69
C VAL A 49 -14.85 6.13 -7.82
N CYS A 50 -14.53 7.42 -7.85
CA CYS A 50 -15.23 8.44 -7.07
C CYS A 50 -16.72 8.50 -7.46
N GLY A 51 -17.61 8.44 -6.48
CA GLY A 51 -19.07 8.42 -6.71
C GLY A 51 -19.65 7.04 -7.08
N SER A 52 -18.83 5.99 -7.17
CA SER A 52 -19.34 4.62 -7.23
C SER A 52 -19.78 4.13 -5.84
N ASN A 53 -20.62 3.09 -5.78
CA ASN A 53 -21.03 2.43 -4.53
C ASN A 53 -19.91 1.63 -3.84
N SER A 54 -18.65 1.82 -4.24
CA SER A 54 -17.51 1.06 -3.74
C SER A 54 -16.87 1.74 -2.50
N ALA A 55 -17.67 2.21 -1.55
CA ALA A 55 -17.14 2.72 -0.29
C ALA A 55 -16.46 1.55 0.46
N GLY A 56 -15.12 1.59 0.61
CA GLY A 56 -14.32 0.47 1.12
C GLY A 56 -13.82 -0.50 0.03
N ALA A 57 -13.25 0.02 -1.05
CA ALA A 57 -13.02 -0.73 -2.28
C ALA A 57 -11.68 -1.46 -2.42
N ILE A 58 -10.63 -1.07 -1.68
CA ILE A 58 -9.28 -1.51 -2.03
C ILE A 58 -8.41 -1.89 -0.84
N GLY A 59 -7.75 -3.03 -0.99
CA GLY A 59 -6.51 -3.36 -0.31
C GLY A 59 -5.39 -3.45 -1.34
N VAL A 60 -4.24 -2.87 -1.01
CA VAL A 60 -3.03 -2.94 -1.83
C VAL A 60 -1.88 -3.47 -0.99
N MET A 61 -1.05 -4.31 -1.61
CA MET A 61 0.23 -4.73 -1.08
C MET A 61 1.30 -4.52 -2.15
N ALA A 62 2.41 -3.91 -1.77
CA ALA A 62 3.54 -3.66 -2.64
C ALA A 62 4.84 -4.10 -1.97
N VAL A 63 5.81 -4.50 -2.77
CA VAL A 63 7.14 -4.91 -2.29
C VAL A 63 8.17 -3.92 -2.80
N LYS A 64 8.88 -3.27 -1.86
CA LYS A 64 10.03 -2.41 -2.15
C LYS A 64 11.31 -3.17 -1.82
N LYS A 65 12.11 -3.46 -2.85
CA LYS A 65 13.45 -4.04 -2.68
C LYS A 65 14.46 -2.92 -2.47
N THR A 66 15.33 -3.09 -1.48
CA THR A 66 16.47 -2.21 -1.22
C THR A 66 17.74 -3.05 -1.09
N GLN A 67 18.90 -2.40 -0.94
CA GLN A 67 20.16 -3.09 -0.62
C GLN A 67 20.14 -3.80 0.75
N TYR A 68 19.19 -3.47 1.63
CA TYR A 68 19.07 -4.04 2.98
C TYR A 68 18.06 -5.18 3.07
N GLY A 69 17.40 -5.53 1.96
CA GLY A 69 16.37 -6.55 1.89
C GLY A 69 15.06 -6.03 1.30
N TYR A 70 13.97 -6.72 1.64
CA TYR A 70 12.63 -6.48 1.10
C TYR A 70 11.73 -5.84 2.15
N PHE A 71 10.91 -4.89 1.72
CA PHE A 71 9.88 -4.28 2.54
C PHE A 71 8.53 -4.53 1.87
N LEU A 72 7.67 -5.28 2.56
CA LEU A 72 6.27 -5.39 2.19
C LEU A 72 5.54 -4.23 2.83
N HIS A 73 4.86 -3.43 2.03
CA HIS A 73 3.97 -2.37 2.50
C HIS A 73 2.54 -2.72 2.08
N PHE A 74 1.59 -2.48 2.96
CA PHE A 74 0.18 -2.61 2.63
C PHE A 74 -0.61 -1.39 3.10
N ALA A 75 -1.70 -1.11 2.40
CA ALA A 75 -2.72 -0.18 2.84
C ALA A 75 -4.10 -0.64 2.37
N HIS A 76 -5.13 -0.36 3.15
CA HIS A 76 -6.51 -0.67 2.76
C HIS A 76 -7.52 0.26 3.43
N ASN A 77 -8.65 0.48 2.75
CA ASN A 77 -9.84 1.12 3.33
C ASN A 77 -11.05 0.17 3.42
N THR A 78 -10.83 -1.12 3.17
CA THR A 78 -11.81 -2.19 3.41
C THR A 78 -11.97 -2.46 4.90
N ASP A 79 -13.10 -3.04 5.31
CA ASP A 79 -13.34 -3.47 6.70
C ASP A 79 -12.22 -4.40 7.21
N SER A 80 -11.72 -5.26 6.33
CA SER A 80 -10.58 -6.13 6.61
C SER A 80 -9.76 -6.46 5.37
N PHE A 81 -8.50 -6.80 5.58
CA PHE A 81 -7.57 -7.23 4.55
C PHE A 81 -6.66 -8.34 5.08
N ALA A 82 -6.84 -9.55 4.54
CA ALA A 82 -6.04 -10.72 4.91
C ALA A 82 -4.72 -10.74 4.12
N LEU A 83 -3.62 -10.84 4.85
CA LEU A 83 -2.27 -10.80 4.29
C LEU A 83 -1.47 -12.00 4.76
N ALA A 84 -0.63 -12.52 3.87
CA ALA A 84 0.36 -13.54 4.18
C ALA A 84 1.70 -13.16 3.54
N SER A 85 2.79 -13.46 4.24
CA SER A 85 4.14 -13.26 3.74
C SER A 85 5.06 -14.39 4.21
N TYR A 86 5.98 -14.79 3.35
CA TYR A 86 6.93 -15.87 3.60
C TYR A 86 8.25 -15.55 2.92
N ALA A 87 9.35 -15.66 3.66
CA ALA A 87 10.70 -15.58 3.12
C ALA A 87 11.34 -16.97 3.14
N SER A 88 12.27 -17.24 2.22
CA SER A 88 12.95 -18.54 2.12
C SER A 88 13.77 -18.91 3.36
N ASN A 89 14.21 -17.91 4.14
CA ASN A 89 14.93 -18.09 5.40
C ASN A 89 14.01 -18.17 6.63
N GLU A 90 12.70 -18.24 6.44
CA GLU A 90 11.72 -18.36 7.52
C GLU A 90 11.16 -19.76 7.60
N LYS A 91 10.97 -20.25 8.83
CA LYS A 91 10.41 -21.58 9.08
C LYS A 91 8.91 -21.66 8.72
N ASP A 92 8.18 -20.56 8.93
CA ASP A 92 6.72 -20.51 8.82
C ASP A 92 6.28 -19.18 8.21
N ALA A 93 5.22 -19.20 7.41
CA ALA A 93 4.57 -18.00 6.90
C ALA A 93 4.01 -17.15 8.05
N LYS A 94 4.01 -15.82 7.85
CA LYS A 94 3.34 -14.88 8.76
C LYS A 94 2.06 -14.40 8.12
N CYS A 95 0.96 -14.59 8.84
CA CYS A 95 -0.37 -14.22 8.41
C CYS A 95 -0.95 -13.15 9.36
N VAL A 96 -1.65 -12.16 8.81
CA VAL A 96 -2.35 -11.14 9.59
C VAL A 96 -3.70 -10.84 8.94
N MET A 97 -4.72 -10.69 9.77
CA MET A 97 -6.01 -10.11 9.35
C MET A 97 -6.02 -8.66 9.79
N SER A 98 -5.66 -7.75 8.89
CA SER A 98 -5.73 -6.31 9.15
C SER A 98 -7.19 -5.86 9.16
N ARG A 99 -7.59 -4.99 10.09
CA ARG A 99 -8.96 -4.50 10.24
C ARG A 99 -8.97 -2.99 10.36
N LEU A 100 -9.95 -2.33 9.75
CA LEU A 100 -10.10 -0.88 9.80
C LEU A 100 -10.28 -0.37 11.24
N GLY A 101 -11.16 -1.03 12.02
CA GLY A 101 -11.44 -0.67 13.42
C GLY A 101 -11.79 0.81 13.58
N ASP A 102 -11.36 1.41 14.68
CA ASP A 102 -11.49 2.85 14.94
C ASP A 102 -10.32 3.66 14.36
N HIS A 103 -9.48 3.07 13.49
CA HIS A 103 -8.22 3.64 13.01
C HIS A 103 -8.37 4.67 11.87
N GLY A 104 -9.58 5.19 11.64
CA GLY A 104 -9.87 6.18 10.60
C GLY A 104 -10.25 5.56 9.27
N ASN A 105 -9.88 6.21 8.16
CA ASN A 105 -10.35 5.86 6.81
C ASN A 105 -9.42 4.92 6.03
N VAL A 106 -8.16 4.76 6.46
CA VAL A 106 -7.15 3.91 5.80
C VAL A 106 -6.23 3.32 6.85
N VAL A 107 -6.08 1.98 6.84
CA VAL A 107 -5.07 1.27 7.63
C VAL A 107 -3.85 1.03 6.76
N ARG A 108 -2.67 1.08 7.39
CA ARG A 108 -1.37 0.82 6.78
C ARG A 108 -0.57 -0.12 7.66
N GLY A 109 0.38 -0.79 7.03
CA GLY A 109 1.41 -1.49 7.76
C GLY A 109 2.44 -2.05 6.82
N GLY A 110 3.38 -2.80 7.40
CA GLY A 110 4.39 -3.43 6.60
C GLY A 110 5.21 -4.44 7.38
N ARG A 111 6.07 -5.12 6.63
CA ARG A 111 6.99 -6.11 7.15
C ARG A 111 8.33 -5.97 6.44
N LYS A 112 9.38 -5.83 7.23
CA LYS A 112 10.76 -5.89 6.74
C LYS A 112 11.26 -7.32 6.77
N ILE A 113 11.82 -7.77 5.65
CA ILE A 113 12.52 -9.04 5.51
C ILE A 113 13.97 -8.70 5.17
N ARG A 114 14.88 -9.03 6.09
CA ARG A 114 16.31 -8.83 5.88
C ARG A 114 16.84 -9.96 5.00
N THR A 115 17.54 -9.60 3.94
CA THR A 115 18.44 -10.52 3.26
C THR A 115 19.77 -10.44 3.99
N ASP A 116 20.25 -11.55 4.52
CA ASP A 116 21.62 -11.58 5.00
C ASP A 116 22.55 -11.37 3.79
N LYS A 117 23.65 -10.65 3.97
CA LYS A 117 24.67 -10.55 2.91
C LYS A 117 25.33 -11.92 2.83
N ASP A 118 25.35 -12.52 1.64
CA ASP A 118 26.29 -13.58 1.32
C ASP A 118 27.74 -13.09 1.53
#